data_AF-T1EH03-F1
#
_entry.id   AF-T1EH03-F1
#
_cell.length_a   1.000
_cell.length_b   1.000
_cell.length_c   1.000
_cell.angle_alpha   90.00
_cell.angle_beta   90.00
_cell.angle_gamma   90.00
#
_symmetry.space_group_name_H-M   'P 1'
#
loop_
_entity.id
_entity.type
_entity.pdbx_description
1 polymer ?
#
loop_
_entity_poly.entity_id
_entity_poly.type
_entity_poly.pdbx_seq_one_letter_code
_entity_poly.pdbx_strand_id
1 'polypeptide(L)'
;DLYELLDVPQLSCEDLVKKAYKKQALKLHPDKNPNNSKAVEQFQLLQKVYEFFLDPIKKNEYDSVIRAREQAEKKKKEMDVNRKRFAEKLIADEARAKKQRLEEDVFKQQEELRKRAELKAEMEREAVEERERLKRKQMKESKMREDENNGGYNVKIKWKLSQDYDYDENVLRKIFSRYGVVKELIFSGNKKGLCLVQYSGQEQALASLDEVGLPSCPLKV
;
A
#
# COMPACT_ATOMS: atom_id res chain seq x y z
N ASP A 1 -54.78 41.36 -6.60
CA ASP A 1 -55.08 41.50 -5.16
C ASP A 1 -55.98 42.73 -4.94
N LEU A 2 -56.87 42.75 -3.94
CA LEU A 2 -57.77 43.88 -3.68
C LEU A 2 -56.99 45.16 -3.33
N TYR A 3 -55.89 45.05 -2.58
CA TYR A 3 -55.03 46.18 -2.25
C TYR A 3 -54.22 46.66 -3.47
N GLU A 4 -53.80 45.74 -4.32
CA GLU A 4 -53.09 46.03 -5.59
C GLU A 4 -53.97 46.78 -6.60
N LEU A 5 -55.28 46.48 -6.64
CA LEU A 5 -56.24 47.23 -7.48
C LEU A 5 -56.37 48.70 -7.07
N LEU A 6 -56.15 49.01 -5.78
CA LEU A 6 -56.09 50.37 -5.24
C LEU A 6 -54.68 50.97 -5.26
N ASP A 7 -53.68 50.23 -5.75
CA ASP A 7 -52.27 50.63 -5.74
C ASP A 7 -51.76 51.01 -4.33
N VAL A 8 -52.12 50.20 -3.34
CA VAL A 8 -51.70 50.37 -1.93
C VAL A 8 -51.05 49.10 -1.38
N PRO A 9 -50.16 49.20 -0.38
CA PRO A 9 -49.62 48.04 0.32
C PRO A 9 -50.73 47.18 0.95
N GLN A 10 -50.52 45.87 1.02
CA GLN A 10 -51.40 44.98 1.77
C GLN A 10 -51.51 45.43 3.24
N LEU A 11 -52.67 45.23 3.86
CA LEU A 11 -52.96 45.61 5.24
C LEU A 11 -52.88 47.14 5.49
N SER A 12 -53.09 47.95 4.45
CA SER A 12 -53.12 49.41 4.58
C SER A 12 -54.27 49.93 5.44
N CYS A 13 -54.05 51.02 6.17
CA CYS A 13 -55.08 51.68 6.96
C CYS A 13 -56.18 52.27 6.06
N GLU A 14 -57.38 52.44 6.61
CA GLU A 14 -58.54 52.94 5.85
C GLU A 14 -58.32 54.32 5.24
N ASP A 15 -57.56 55.19 5.91
CA ASP A 15 -57.25 56.54 5.41
C ASP A 15 -56.42 56.50 4.12
N LEU A 16 -55.49 55.55 4.02
CA LEU A 16 -54.70 55.33 2.80
C LEU A 16 -55.57 54.79 1.67
N VAL A 17 -56.47 53.84 1.96
CA VAL A 17 -57.43 53.29 0.99
C VAL A 17 -58.35 54.40 0.45
N LYS A 18 -58.89 55.26 1.33
CA LYS A 18 -59.73 56.40 0.95
C LYS A 18 -58.99 57.40 0.07
N LYS A 19 -57.74 57.72 0.40
CA LYS A 19 -56.90 58.64 -0.40
C LYS A 19 -56.56 58.04 -1.77
N ALA A 20 -56.20 56.77 -1.81
CA ALA A 20 -55.86 56.05 -3.04
C ALA A 20 -57.06 55.94 -3.98
N TYR A 21 -58.24 55.56 -3.44
CA TYR A 21 -59.49 55.54 -4.19
C TYR A 21 -59.80 56.89 -4.85
N LYS A 22 -59.75 58.00 -4.09
CA LYS A 22 -60.00 59.34 -4.66
C LYS A 22 -59.03 59.68 -5.79
N LYS A 23 -57.75 59.34 -5.62
CA LYS A 23 -56.70 59.59 -6.64
C LYS A 23 -56.93 58.78 -7.91
N GLN A 24 -57.29 57.50 -7.81
CA GLN A 24 -57.57 56.65 -8.97
C GLN A 24 -58.92 56.96 -9.62
N ALA A 25 -59.96 57.24 -8.82
CA ALA A 25 -61.28 57.62 -9.31
C ALA A 25 -61.21 58.88 -10.19
N LEU A 26 -60.41 59.88 -9.80
CA LEU A 26 -60.19 61.08 -10.61
C LEU A 26 -59.44 60.81 -11.93
N LYS A 27 -58.54 59.82 -11.94
CA LYS A 27 -57.80 59.43 -13.15
C LYS A 27 -58.67 58.65 -14.13
N LEU A 28 -59.52 57.77 -13.61
CA LEU A 28 -60.33 56.83 -14.39
C LEU A 28 -61.78 57.32 -14.61
N HIS A 29 -62.11 58.54 -14.20
CA HIS A 29 -63.47 59.07 -14.29
C HIS A 29 -64.00 59.06 -15.73
N PRO A 30 -65.23 58.61 -15.99
CA PRO A 30 -65.80 58.51 -17.34
C PRO A 30 -65.89 59.88 -18.04
N ASP A 31 -66.17 60.95 -17.28
CA ASP A 31 -66.23 62.33 -17.81
C ASP A 31 -64.89 62.84 -18.36
N LYS A 32 -63.76 62.44 -17.73
CA LYS A 32 -62.42 62.78 -18.21
C LYS A 32 -61.91 61.84 -19.30
N ASN A 33 -62.54 60.68 -19.44
CA ASN A 33 -62.13 59.61 -20.37
C ASN A 33 -63.32 59.11 -21.22
N PRO A 34 -64.04 59.99 -21.94
CA PRO A 34 -65.29 59.63 -22.61
C PRO A 34 -65.13 58.57 -23.72
N ASN A 35 -63.93 58.44 -24.30
CA ASN A 35 -63.65 57.50 -25.39
C ASN A 35 -62.89 56.24 -24.95
N ASN A 36 -62.65 56.04 -23.64
CA ASN A 36 -61.85 54.94 -23.14
C ASN A 36 -62.71 53.95 -22.35
N SER A 37 -63.23 52.94 -23.04
CA SER A 37 -64.03 51.85 -22.43
C SER A 37 -63.29 51.14 -21.29
N LYS A 38 -61.97 50.98 -21.39
CA LYS A 38 -61.14 50.36 -20.34
C LYS A 38 -61.11 51.20 -19.06
N ALA A 39 -61.10 52.52 -19.17
CA ALA A 39 -61.14 53.39 -17.99
C ALA A 39 -62.48 53.25 -17.24
N VAL A 40 -63.59 53.10 -17.98
CA VAL A 40 -64.92 52.85 -17.41
C VAL A 40 -64.98 51.52 -16.67
N GLU A 41 -64.46 50.44 -17.28
CA GLU A 41 -64.40 49.11 -16.64
C GLU A 41 -63.53 49.14 -15.38
N GLN A 42 -62.36 49.77 -15.44
CA GLN A 42 -61.46 49.92 -14.29
C GLN A 42 -62.08 50.78 -13.18
N PHE A 43 -62.83 51.83 -13.53
CA PHE A 43 -63.54 52.66 -12.57
C PHE A 43 -64.65 51.88 -11.84
N GLN A 44 -65.42 51.07 -12.56
CA GLN A 44 -66.43 50.19 -11.96
C GLN A 44 -65.78 49.14 -11.04
N LEU A 45 -64.63 48.58 -11.43
CA LEU A 45 -63.88 47.66 -10.59
C LEU A 45 -63.37 48.37 -9.31
N LEU A 46 -62.82 49.58 -9.45
CA LEU A 46 -62.35 50.40 -8.34
C LEU A 46 -63.47 50.70 -7.34
N GLN A 47 -64.68 51.00 -7.82
CA GLN A 47 -65.86 51.22 -6.97
C GLN A 47 -66.22 49.96 -6.18
N LYS A 48 -66.28 48.79 -6.82
CA LYS A 48 -66.57 47.51 -6.16
C LYS A 48 -65.53 47.17 -5.08
N VAL A 49 -64.25 47.43 -5.37
CA VAL A 49 -63.16 47.19 -4.42
C VAL A 49 -63.26 48.17 -3.24
N TYR A 50 -63.57 49.44 -3.48
CA TYR A 50 -63.75 50.41 -2.40
C TYR A 50 -64.97 50.08 -1.52
N GLU A 51 -66.08 49.63 -2.13
CA GLU A 51 -67.26 49.14 -1.39
C GLU A 51 -66.92 47.94 -0.50
N PHE A 52 -66.07 47.03 -0.98
CA PHE A 52 -65.54 45.94 -0.15
C PHE A 52 -64.77 46.45 1.07
N PHE A 53 -63.93 47.48 0.91
CA PHE A 53 -63.14 48.06 2.01
C PHE A 53 -63.94 48.96 2.96
N LEU A 54 -65.13 49.40 2.57
CA LEU A 54 -66.05 50.12 3.46
C LEU A 54 -66.69 49.21 4.51
N ASP A 55 -66.79 47.91 4.23
CA ASP A 55 -67.30 46.91 5.16
C ASP A 55 -66.16 46.40 6.06
N PRO A 56 -66.14 46.77 7.36
CA PRO A 56 -65.05 46.40 8.26
C PRO A 56 -64.97 44.89 8.49
N ILE A 57 -66.09 44.15 8.37
CA ILE A 57 -66.12 42.71 8.57
C ILE A 57 -65.38 42.02 7.41
N LYS A 58 -65.77 42.35 6.17
CA LYS A 58 -65.13 41.82 4.95
C LYS A 58 -63.64 42.15 4.89
N LYS A 59 -63.28 43.39 5.25
CA LYS A 59 -61.88 43.81 5.33
C LYS A 59 -61.10 42.97 6.35
N ASN A 60 -61.63 42.80 7.56
CA ASN A 60 -60.95 42.04 8.61
C ASN A 60 -60.78 40.55 8.24
N GLU A 61 -61.79 39.94 7.62
CA GLU A 61 -61.70 38.56 7.12
C GLU A 61 -60.61 38.43 6.04
N TYR A 62 -60.57 39.35 5.08
CA TYR A 62 -59.56 39.37 4.03
C TYR A 62 -58.14 39.57 4.59
N ASP A 63 -57.97 40.53 5.50
CA ASP A 63 -56.71 40.81 6.18
C ASP A 63 -56.23 39.61 7.02
N SER A 64 -57.17 38.91 7.66
CA SER A 64 -56.89 37.67 8.40
C SER A 64 -56.35 36.57 7.49
N VAL A 65 -56.96 36.38 6.32
CA VAL A 65 -56.50 35.39 5.32
C VAL A 65 -55.11 35.74 4.80
N ILE A 66 -54.83 37.02 4.52
CA ILE A 66 -53.49 37.47 4.09
C ILE A 66 -52.46 37.15 5.16
N ARG A 67 -52.71 37.54 6.42
CA ARG A 67 -51.80 37.27 7.54
C ARG A 67 -51.59 35.78 7.75
N ALA A 68 -52.65 34.97 7.67
CA ALA A 68 -52.56 33.52 7.80
C ALA A 68 -51.69 32.92 6.68
N ARG A 69 -51.83 33.39 5.45
CA ARG A 69 -51.00 32.97 4.30
C ARG A 69 -49.53 33.33 4.50
N GLU A 70 -49.24 34.56 4.91
CA GLU A 70 -47.86 34.99 5.20
C GLU A 70 -47.23 34.17 6.34
N GLN A 71 -47.99 33.89 7.40
CA GLN A 71 -47.52 33.07 8.52
C GLN A 71 -47.28 31.62 8.08
N ALA A 72 -48.17 31.05 7.27
CA ALA A 72 -48.00 29.71 6.72
C ALA A 72 -46.76 29.63 5.82
N GLU A 73 -46.52 30.65 4.99
CA GLU A 73 -45.33 30.72 4.15
C GLU A 73 -44.04 30.85 4.96
N LYS A 74 -44.03 31.69 6.01
CA LYS A 74 -42.89 31.81 6.94
C LYS A 74 -42.59 30.47 7.62
N LYS A 75 -43.61 29.81 8.18
CA LYS A 75 -43.47 28.48 8.79
C LYS A 75 -42.95 27.45 7.80
N LYS A 76 -43.46 27.46 6.55
CA LYS A 76 -42.97 26.56 5.50
C LYS A 76 -41.49 26.81 5.20
N LYS A 77 -41.09 28.07 5.03
CA LYS A 77 -39.67 28.43 4.82
C LYS A 77 -38.78 27.99 5.98
N GLU A 78 -39.23 28.19 7.22
CA GLU A 78 -38.51 27.75 8.42
C GLU A 78 -38.40 26.22 8.48
N MET A 79 -39.49 25.49 8.23
CA MET A 79 -39.48 24.03 8.16
C MET A 79 -38.56 23.51 7.04
N ASP A 80 -38.56 24.16 5.88
CA ASP A 80 -37.70 23.80 4.75
C ASP A 80 -36.21 24.01 5.10
N VAL A 81 -35.87 25.11 5.78
CA VAL A 81 -34.50 25.37 6.28
C VAL A 81 -34.10 24.32 7.32
N ASN A 82 -34.98 24.05 8.28
CA ASN A 82 -34.72 23.04 9.31
C ASN A 82 -34.54 21.66 8.67
N ARG A 83 -35.41 21.27 7.75
CA ARG A 83 -35.32 19.99 7.02
C ARG A 83 -33.99 19.87 6.27
N LYS A 84 -33.55 20.93 5.58
CA LYS A 84 -32.25 20.96 4.89
C LYS A 84 -31.10 20.78 5.87
N ARG A 85 -31.08 21.53 6.98
CA ARG A 85 -30.05 21.40 8.02
C ARG A 85 -30.00 19.99 8.62
N PHE A 86 -31.16 19.38 8.89
CA PHE A 86 -31.23 18.01 9.39
C PHE A 86 -30.72 16.99 8.36
N ALA A 87 -31.10 17.14 7.09
CA ALA A 87 -30.63 16.28 6.01
C ALA A 87 -29.11 16.39 5.81
N GLU A 88 -28.56 17.61 5.79
CA GLU A 88 -27.12 17.86 5.68
C GLU A 88 -26.35 17.26 6.87
N LYS A 89 -26.87 17.43 8.09
CA LYS A 89 -26.28 16.84 9.29
C LYS A 89 -26.26 15.31 9.20
N LEU A 90 -27.37 14.69 8.78
CA LEU A 90 -27.46 13.24 8.61
C LEU A 90 -26.44 12.74 7.59
N ILE A 91 -26.35 13.39 6.43
CA ILE A 91 -25.39 13.04 5.38
C ILE A 91 -23.95 13.18 5.90
N ALA A 92 -23.64 14.24 6.64
CA ALA A 92 -22.32 14.45 7.21
C ALA A 92 -21.96 13.39 8.27
N ASP A 93 -22.92 12.99 9.10
CA ASP A 93 -22.75 11.95 10.10
C ASP A 93 -22.51 10.58 9.45
N GLU A 94 -23.30 10.22 8.43
CA GLU A 94 -23.11 9.00 7.64
C GLU A 94 -21.76 8.97 6.92
N ALA A 95 -21.35 10.09 6.31
CA ALA A 95 -20.06 10.21 5.64
C ALA A 95 -18.90 10.05 6.63
N ARG A 96 -18.99 10.63 7.83
CA ARG A 96 -18.00 10.46 8.90
C ARG A 96 -17.89 9.01 9.35
N ALA A 97 -19.02 8.35 9.62
CA ALA A 97 -19.04 6.95 10.00
C ALA A 97 -18.47 6.04 8.90
N LYS A 98 -18.79 6.31 7.63
CA LYS A 98 -18.24 5.57 6.49
C LYS A 98 -16.74 5.78 6.35
N LYS A 99 -16.25 7.02 6.53
CA LYS A 99 -14.82 7.33 6.49
C LYS A 99 -14.06 6.61 7.59
N GLN A 100 -14.57 6.62 8.82
CA GLN A 100 -13.95 5.91 9.95
C GLN A 100 -13.85 4.40 9.68
N ARG A 101 -14.92 3.77 9.18
CA ARG A 101 -14.88 2.35 8.81
C ARG A 101 -13.84 2.05 7.73
N LEU A 102 -13.77 2.89 6.68
CA LEU A 102 -12.77 2.74 5.63
C LEU A 102 -11.34 2.90 6.17
N GLU A 103 -11.10 3.87 7.06
CA GLU A 103 -9.79 4.05 7.71
C GLU A 103 -9.41 2.85 8.56
N GLU A 104 -10.34 2.30 9.33
CA GLU A 104 -10.13 1.07 10.11
C GLU A 104 -9.83 -0.14 9.22
N ASP A 105 -10.57 -0.30 8.11
CA ASP A 105 -10.36 -1.41 7.17
C ASP A 105 -9.00 -1.30 6.45
N VAL A 106 -8.62 -0.09 6.02
CA VAL A 106 -7.30 0.16 5.42
C VAL A 106 -6.19 -0.11 6.44
N PHE A 107 -6.37 0.30 7.69
CA PHE A 107 -5.40 0.02 8.75
C PHE A 107 -5.22 -1.49 8.97
N LYS A 108 -6.32 -2.25 9.08
CA LYS A 108 -6.28 -3.71 9.19
C LYS A 108 -5.59 -4.36 8.00
N GLN A 109 -5.92 -3.95 6.78
CA GLN A 109 -5.28 -4.48 5.57
C GLN A 109 -3.77 -4.19 5.55
N GLN A 110 -3.34 -2.99 5.95
CA GLN A 110 -1.92 -2.66 6.05
C GLN A 110 -1.20 -3.50 7.10
N GLU A 111 -1.83 -3.75 8.25
CA GLU A 111 -1.27 -4.60 9.30
C GLU A 111 -1.15 -6.06 8.84
N GLU A 112 -2.16 -6.61 8.18
CA GLU A 112 -2.12 -7.96 7.60
C GLU A 112 -1.02 -8.10 6.55
N LEU A 113 -0.86 -7.10 5.66
CA LEU A 113 0.20 -7.08 4.67
C LEU A 113 1.59 -7.05 5.32
N ARG A 114 1.76 -6.28 6.41
CA ARG A 114 3.01 -6.23 7.17
C ARG A 114 3.32 -7.59 7.79
N LYS A 115 2.36 -8.21 8.49
CA LYS A 115 2.52 -9.56 9.06
C LYS A 115 2.87 -10.59 8.00
N ARG A 116 2.21 -10.53 6.84
CA ARG A 116 2.50 -11.43 5.71
C ARG A 116 3.89 -11.20 5.12
N ALA A 117 4.36 -9.95 5.05
CA ALA A 117 5.71 -9.62 4.58
C ALA A 117 6.78 -10.09 5.58
N GLU A 118 6.54 -9.93 6.87
CA GLU A 118 7.43 -10.39 7.94
C GLU A 118 7.56 -11.92 7.94
N LEU A 119 6.43 -12.63 7.90
CA LEU A 119 6.42 -14.09 7.81
C LEU A 119 7.11 -14.60 6.55
N LYS A 120 6.91 -13.90 5.42
CA LYS A 120 7.60 -14.24 4.17
C LYS A 120 9.11 -14.03 4.28
N ALA A 121 9.56 -12.96 4.92
CA ALA A 121 10.99 -12.68 5.12
C ALA A 121 11.64 -13.70 6.08
N GLU A 122 10.91 -14.15 7.10
CA GLU A 122 11.36 -15.21 8.00
C GLU A 122 11.53 -16.54 7.25
N MET A 123 10.51 -16.97 6.51
CA MET A 123 10.58 -18.17 5.67
C MET A 123 11.73 -18.10 4.65
N GLU A 124 11.99 -16.93 4.08
CA GLU A 124 13.10 -16.74 3.13
C GLU A 124 14.47 -16.84 3.82
N ARG A 125 14.61 -16.30 5.04
CA ARG A 125 15.85 -16.46 5.84
C ARG A 125 16.13 -17.91 6.17
N GLU A 126 15.12 -18.64 6.64
CA GLU A 126 15.24 -20.07 6.93
C GLU A 126 15.63 -20.86 5.68
N ALA A 127 15.01 -20.57 4.53
CA ALA A 127 15.35 -21.22 3.26
C ALA A 127 16.79 -20.91 2.81
N VAL A 128 17.28 -19.69 3.02
CA VAL A 128 18.67 -19.31 2.73
C VAL A 128 19.63 -20.08 3.64
N GLU A 129 19.36 -20.14 4.96
CA GLU A 129 20.19 -20.87 5.91
C GLU A 129 20.23 -22.38 5.62
N GLU A 130 19.09 -22.98 5.29
CA GLU A 130 19.01 -24.38 4.88
C GLU A 130 19.82 -24.64 3.61
N ARG A 131 19.71 -23.75 2.60
CA ARG A 131 20.48 -23.83 1.36
C ARG A 131 21.98 -23.71 1.61
N GLU A 132 22.40 -22.80 2.48
CA GLU A 132 23.81 -22.68 2.88
C GLU A 132 24.31 -23.92 3.61
N ARG A 133 23.48 -24.50 4.49
CA ARG A 133 23.80 -25.75 5.18
C ARG A 133 23.98 -26.92 4.21
N LEU A 134 23.10 -27.04 3.23
CA LEU A 134 23.21 -28.04 2.16
C LEU A 134 24.47 -27.80 1.31
N LYS A 135 24.75 -26.56 0.91
CA LYS A 135 25.99 -26.21 0.21
C LYS A 135 27.22 -26.57 1.03
N ARG A 136 27.23 -26.31 2.34
CA ARG A 136 28.35 -26.65 3.22
C ARG A 136 28.52 -28.16 3.37
N LYS A 137 27.42 -28.93 3.43
CA LYS A 137 27.48 -30.40 3.39
C LYS A 137 28.05 -30.89 2.06
N GLN A 138 27.54 -30.40 0.93
CA GLN A 138 28.04 -30.76 -0.40
C GLN A 138 29.50 -30.37 -0.59
N MET A 139 29.93 -29.18 -0.15
CA MET A 139 31.32 -28.73 -0.19
C MET A 139 32.22 -29.59 0.69
N LYS A 140 31.74 -30.04 1.85
CA LYS A 140 32.48 -30.98 2.70
C LYS A 140 32.53 -32.36 2.07
N GLU A 141 31.45 -32.86 1.49
CA GLU A 141 31.42 -34.15 0.79
C GLU A 141 32.29 -34.12 -0.47
N SER A 142 32.28 -33.03 -1.23
CA SER A 142 33.16 -32.84 -2.39
C SER A 142 34.60 -32.72 -1.94
N LYS A 143 34.89 -31.99 -0.86
CA LYS A 143 36.25 -31.91 -0.28
C LYS A 143 36.71 -33.24 0.30
N MET A 144 35.84 -34.02 0.94
CA MET A 144 36.16 -35.37 1.42
C MET A 144 36.43 -36.32 0.25
N ARG A 145 35.63 -36.26 -0.82
CA ARG A 145 35.88 -37.01 -2.06
C ARG A 145 37.16 -36.56 -2.75
N GLU A 146 37.46 -35.25 -2.75
CA GLU A 146 38.71 -34.71 -3.25
C GLU A 146 39.89 -35.13 -2.37
N ASP A 147 39.80 -35.08 -1.03
CA ASP A 147 40.84 -35.52 -0.10
C ASP A 147 41.03 -37.05 -0.17
N GLU A 148 39.99 -37.85 -0.42
CA GLU A 148 40.10 -39.28 -0.74
C GLU A 148 40.78 -39.51 -2.09
N ASN A 149 40.55 -38.64 -3.08
CA ASN A 149 41.12 -38.78 -4.41
C ASN A 149 42.53 -38.15 -4.54
N ASN A 150 42.85 -37.16 -3.71
CA ASN A 150 44.08 -36.37 -3.68
C ASN A 150 45.03 -36.78 -2.55
N GLY A 151 44.49 -37.47 -1.53
CA GLY A 151 45.24 -38.23 -0.53
C GLY A 151 45.81 -39.50 -1.14
N GLY A 152 46.74 -39.35 -2.09
CA GLY A 152 47.65 -40.44 -2.39
C GLY A 152 48.42 -40.80 -1.12
N TYR A 153 48.63 -42.09 -0.89
CA TYR A 153 49.33 -42.55 0.31
C TYR A 153 50.80 -42.19 0.16
N ASN A 154 51.20 -41.12 0.84
CA ASN A 154 52.54 -40.55 0.74
C ASN A 154 53.46 -41.21 1.77
N VAL A 155 54.53 -41.82 1.29
CA VAL A 155 55.56 -42.46 2.10
C VAL A 155 56.84 -41.62 1.99
N LYS A 156 57.40 -41.22 3.13
CA LYS A 156 58.52 -40.28 3.19
C LYS A 156 59.83 -41.03 3.45
N ILE A 157 60.67 -41.13 2.43
CA ILE A 157 61.93 -41.84 2.53
C ILE A 157 63.08 -40.87 2.72
N LYS A 158 63.99 -41.21 3.62
CA LYS A 158 65.21 -40.47 3.91
C LYS A 158 66.42 -41.40 3.90
N TRP A 159 67.49 -41.00 3.22
CA TRP A 159 68.79 -41.68 3.28
C TRP A 159 69.93 -40.69 3.56
N LYS A 160 71.10 -41.25 3.89
CA LYS A 160 72.34 -40.47 4.00
C LYS A 160 73.05 -40.52 2.66
N LEU A 161 73.50 -39.37 2.15
CA LEU A 161 74.35 -39.34 0.97
C LEU A 161 75.72 -39.90 1.32
N SER A 162 76.16 -40.91 0.58
CA SER A 162 77.51 -41.44 0.63
C SER A 162 78.27 -41.01 -0.62
N GLN A 163 79.59 -40.81 -0.52
CA GLN A 163 80.44 -40.36 -1.63
C GLN A 163 80.50 -41.35 -2.80
N ASP A 164 80.19 -42.64 -2.55
CA ASP A 164 80.34 -43.70 -3.54
C ASP A 164 79.02 -44.23 -4.11
N TYR A 165 77.86 -43.87 -3.53
CA TYR A 165 76.55 -44.34 -4.00
C TYR A 165 75.43 -43.39 -3.55
N ASP A 166 74.61 -42.94 -4.50
CA ASP A 166 73.39 -42.16 -4.26
C ASP A 166 72.18 -42.87 -4.90
N TYR A 167 70.99 -42.56 -4.41
CA TYR A 167 69.76 -43.13 -4.94
C TYR A 167 69.19 -42.22 -6.03
N ASP A 168 69.26 -42.69 -7.27
CA ASP A 168 68.61 -42.05 -8.40
C ASP A 168 67.11 -42.38 -8.47
N GLU A 169 66.34 -41.52 -9.15
CA GLU A 169 64.90 -41.70 -9.38
C GLU A 169 64.56 -43.08 -9.94
N ASN A 170 65.36 -43.60 -10.87
CA ASN A 170 65.15 -44.91 -11.47
C ASN A 170 65.34 -46.06 -10.48
N VAL A 171 66.31 -45.93 -9.56
CA VAL A 171 66.62 -46.96 -8.56
C VAL A 171 65.51 -47.00 -7.51
N LEU A 172 65.10 -45.84 -6.99
CA LEU A 172 63.98 -45.74 -6.05
C LEU A 172 62.68 -46.23 -6.70
N ARG A 173 62.39 -45.82 -7.94
CA ARG A 173 61.21 -46.32 -8.66
C ARG A 173 61.22 -47.84 -8.79
N LYS A 174 62.37 -48.47 -9.01
CA LYS A 174 62.50 -49.93 -9.15
C LYS A 174 62.37 -50.69 -7.82
N ILE A 175 62.82 -50.10 -6.71
CA ILE A 175 62.65 -50.69 -5.37
C ILE A 175 61.19 -50.59 -4.96
N PHE A 176 60.62 -49.38 -5.04
CA PHE A 176 59.28 -49.09 -4.55
C PHE A 176 58.16 -49.58 -5.48
N SER A 177 58.45 -49.88 -6.76
CA SER A 177 57.51 -50.57 -7.66
C SER A 177 57.23 -52.02 -7.30
N ARG A 178 58.08 -52.65 -6.47
CA ARG A 178 57.84 -54.02 -5.96
C ARG A 178 56.66 -54.07 -5.00
N TYR A 179 56.44 -52.99 -4.25
CA TYR A 179 55.40 -52.88 -3.24
C TYR A 179 54.07 -52.37 -3.81
N GLY A 180 54.08 -51.71 -4.97
CA GLY A 180 52.86 -51.27 -5.63
C GLY A 180 53.08 -50.28 -6.77
N VAL A 181 51.98 -49.78 -7.33
CA VAL A 181 52.00 -48.80 -8.42
C VAL A 181 52.25 -47.41 -7.83
N VAL A 182 53.47 -46.92 -8.02
CA VAL A 182 53.90 -45.57 -7.65
C VAL A 182 53.30 -44.56 -8.63
N LYS A 183 52.42 -43.68 -8.13
CA LYS A 183 51.81 -42.58 -8.89
C LYS A 183 52.85 -41.50 -9.20
N GLU A 184 53.57 -41.04 -8.18
CA GLU A 184 54.54 -39.94 -8.33
C GLU A 184 55.72 -40.10 -7.35
N LEU A 185 56.91 -39.65 -7.77
CA LEU A 185 58.11 -39.54 -6.93
C LEU A 185 58.50 -38.07 -6.84
N ILE A 186 58.37 -37.49 -5.66
CA ILE A 186 58.65 -36.06 -5.43
C ILE A 186 59.96 -35.93 -4.67
N PHE A 187 61.00 -35.42 -5.34
CA PHE A 187 62.29 -35.12 -4.73
C PHE A 187 62.27 -33.75 -4.07
N SER A 188 62.87 -33.65 -2.87
CA SER A 188 63.00 -32.35 -2.21
C SER A 188 64.14 -31.54 -2.82
N GLY A 189 63.82 -30.52 -3.62
CA GLY A 189 64.81 -29.63 -4.24
C GLY A 189 65.76 -28.93 -3.25
N ASN A 190 65.35 -28.78 -1.98
CA ASN A 190 66.13 -28.12 -0.93
C ASN A 190 66.92 -29.09 -0.03
N LYS A 191 66.63 -30.40 -0.07
CA LYS A 191 67.27 -31.40 0.81
C LYS A 191 67.59 -32.65 0.01
N LYS A 192 68.85 -32.78 -0.40
CA LYS A 192 69.37 -34.01 -0.99
C LYS A 192 69.24 -35.16 0.04
N GLY A 193 68.84 -36.35 -0.40
CA GLY A 193 68.62 -37.50 0.47
C GLY A 193 67.20 -37.63 1.05
N LEU A 194 66.21 -36.95 0.49
CA LEU A 194 64.80 -37.03 0.89
C LEU A 194 63.88 -37.14 -0.35
N CYS A 195 63.03 -38.17 -0.38
CA CYS A 195 62.04 -38.40 -1.44
C CYS A 195 60.67 -38.72 -0.82
N LEU A 196 59.59 -38.23 -1.44
CA LEU A 196 58.21 -38.58 -1.13
C LEU A 196 57.66 -39.45 -2.25
N VAL A 197 57.23 -40.66 -1.90
CA VAL A 197 56.62 -41.62 -2.83
C VAL A 197 55.12 -41.60 -2.62
N GLN A 198 54.38 -41.29 -3.67
CA GLN A 198 52.93 -41.32 -3.64
C GLN A 198 52.43 -42.64 -4.24
N TYR A 199 51.74 -43.45 -3.42
CA TYR A 199 51.09 -44.67 -3.87
C TYR A 199 49.63 -44.47 -4.21
N SER A 200 49.11 -45.35 -5.07
CA SER A 200 47.70 -45.38 -5.46
C SER A 200 46.78 -46.00 -4.41
N GLY A 201 47.29 -46.87 -3.53
CA GLY A 201 46.50 -47.58 -2.52
C GLY A 201 47.19 -47.71 -1.16
N GLN A 202 46.40 -47.87 -0.10
CA GLN A 202 46.85 -47.86 1.30
C GLN A 202 47.79 -49.00 1.64
N GLU A 203 47.48 -50.20 1.14
CA GLU A 203 48.21 -51.42 1.44
C GLU A 203 49.63 -51.38 0.88
N GLN A 204 49.78 -50.79 -0.31
CA GLN A 204 51.07 -50.62 -0.99
C GLN A 204 52.00 -49.69 -0.19
N ALA A 205 51.44 -48.59 0.31
CA ALA A 205 52.18 -47.66 1.16
C ALA A 205 52.59 -48.30 2.49
N LEU A 206 51.70 -49.07 3.12
CA LEU A 206 51.99 -49.75 4.38
C LEU A 206 53.09 -50.81 4.22
N ALA A 207 53.02 -51.63 3.15
CA ALA A 207 54.03 -52.66 2.87
C ALA A 207 55.42 -52.07 2.57
N SER A 208 55.48 -50.85 2.01
CA SER A 208 56.76 -50.19 1.71
C SER A 208 57.49 -49.63 2.94
N LEU A 209 56.84 -49.58 4.12
CA LEU A 209 57.45 -49.07 5.36
C LEU A 209 58.54 -50.00 5.92
N ASP A 210 58.48 -51.30 5.62
CA ASP A 210 59.45 -52.29 6.11
C ASP A 210 60.71 -52.36 5.23
N GLU A 211 60.80 -51.55 4.17
CA GLU A 211 61.92 -51.56 3.25
C GLU A 211 63.14 -50.84 3.83
N VAL A 212 64.25 -51.58 3.98
CA VAL A 212 65.51 -51.05 4.55
C VAL A 212 66.45 -50.53 3.45
N GLY A 213 66.12 -50.76 2.17
CA GLY A 213 66.91 -50.34 1.03
C GLY A 213 68.11 -51.24 0.74
N LEU A 214 69.07 -50.72 -0.04
CA LEU A 214 70.29 -51.44 -0.38
C LEU A 214 71.21 -51.60 0.85
N PRO A 215 71.88 -52.74 1.03
CA PRO A 215 72.78 -52.98 2.16
C PRO A 215 73.94 -51.98 2.27
N SER A 216 74.33 -51.38 1.14
CA SER A 216 75.39 -50.37 1.05
C SER A 216 74.93 -48.95 1.45
N CYS A 217 73.63 -48.67 1.45
CA CYS A 217 73.08 -47.37 1.83
C CYS A 217 71.66 -47.55 2.39
N PRO A 218 71.49 -47.71 3.71
CA PRO A 218 70.19 -48.00 4.29
C PRO A 218 69.23 -46.80 4.14
N LEU A 219 68.01 -47.10 3.69
CA LEU A 219 66.90 -46.16 3.63
C LEU A 219 66.15 -46.17 4.96
N LYS A 220 65.67 -45.00 5.38
CA LYS A 220 64.73 -44.84 6.49
C LYS A 220 63.42 -44.34 5.93
N VAL A 221 62.41 -45.19 5.97
CA VAL A 221 61.03 -44.90 5.60
C VAL A 221 60.27 -44.30 6.79
#